data_AF-A0A2D7S110-F1
#
_entry.id   AF-A0A2D7S110-F1
#
_cell.length_a   1.000
_cell.length_b   1.000
_cell.length_c   1.000
_cell.angle_alpha   90.00
_cell.angle_beta   90.00
_cell.angle_gamma   90.00
#
_symmetry.space_group_name_H-M   'P 1'
#
loop_
_entity.id
_entity.type
_entity.pdbx_description
1 polymer ?
#
loop_
_entity_poly.entity_id
_entity_poly.type
_entity_poly.pdbx_seq_one_letter_code
_entity_poly.pdbx_strand_id
1 'polypeptide(L)'
;MLVLVSTTDPLDLGPNAWMADEMRSRWKADPASVDPAWRVIFEAEPANGIGNPNGAADATAPIEVPSVDVTPTTTAPAPSDPPAAPAKPEVKLPTPMQRDDNGAAAPAPAPTNAGEREVDPNAPVEQPLRGASARIVTNMEASLEVPTATSFRQVPAKLLEVNRKIINGHLGRKLSGKVSFTHLIGYAVVRAIADSMPAMNNTYTTDDDGKPVLVKNPHVGLGIAIDLEKADGSRTLMVPSIKAADTLDFRQFVDAYQDLIVKARDGKLGVDDFAGTTVSLTNPGTIGTLQSVPRLMPGQGLIVGVGSIAFPTEFQAADPSKLAELGVSKVITVTSTYDHRIIQGAESGMFLKKVHELLLGEDDFYVDVFRSLDVPYEAVKWRRDVNPLDRETGLLEKQAKVNQLINMHRVRGHLIADLDPLQVKEPKMHPELDPATYGLTIWDLDREFLTGSDSGIYAQVGGQDRMPLGDLLGVLRDAYCRTVGVEYMHIQDPVEKRWMQEQLEGADRAIEPDEQRHILGRLNAAEALETFLGTKYVGQKRFGIEGAESTIPLVDALLGAAADAGMAEAVIGMAHRGRLN
;
A
#
# COMPACT_ATOMS: atom_id res chain seq x y z
N MET A 1 0.20 14.90 35.62
CA MET A 1 0.59 15.40 36.96
C MET A 1 2.03 14.95 37.21
N LEU A 2 3.01 15.82 36.98
CA LEU A 2 4.44 15.57 37.21
C LEU A 2 4.82 16.20 38.54
N VAL A 3 5.33 15.40 39.48
CA VAL A 3 5.87 15.88 40.76
C VAL A 3 7.39 15.86 40.62
N LEU A 4 8.01 17.04 40.70
CA LEU A 4 9.45 17.22 40.85
C LEU A 4 9.87 16.73 42.24
N VAL A 5 10.79 15.76 42.31
CA VAL A 5 11.49 15.39 43.55
C VAL A 5 12.97 15.73 43.35
N SER A 6 13.47 16.67 44.15
CA SER A 6 14.88 17.00 44.29
C SER A 6 15.41 16.32 45.55
N THR A 7 16.53 15.59 45.47
CA THR A 7 17.30 15.21 46.67
C THR A 7 18.80 15.38 46.43
N THR A 8 19.39 16.20 47.31
CA THR A 8 20.74 16.77 47.30
C THR A 8 21.67 16.06 48.29
N ASP A 9 21.79 14.73 48.22
CA ASP A 9 22.74 13.97 49.06
C ASP A 9 23.52 12.93 48.24
N PRO A 10 24.84 13.12 48.02
CA PRO A 10 25.67 12.19 47.26
C PRO A 10 25.97 10.86 47.99
N LEU A 11 25.51 10.67 49.23
CA LEU A 11 25.65 9.44 50.01
C LEU A 11 24.34 8.65 50.18
N ASP A 12 23.24 9.08 49.58
CA ASP A 12 21.99 8.29 49.56
C ASP A 12 22.08 7.14 48.55
N LEU A 13 22.73 6.05 48.96
CA LEU A 13 22.91 4.83 48.15
C LEU A 13 21.63 4.00 47.99
N GLY A 14 20.50 4.48 48.52
CA GLY A 14 19.17 3.88 48.33
C GLY A 14 19.14 2.36 48.57
N PRO A 15 18.33 1.59 47.81
CA PRO A 15 18.19 0.14 48.00
C PRO A 15 19.45 -0.69 47.70
N ASN A 16 20.57 -0.06 47.31
CA ASN A 16 21.85 -0.72 47.05
C ASN A 16 22.87 -0.56 48.19
N ALA A 17 22.46 -0.03 49.36
CA ALA A 17 23.31 0.10 50.55
C ALA A 17 24.02 -1.22 50.95
N TRP A 18 23.36 -2.37 50.72
CA TRP A 18 23.94 -3.69 50.98
C TRP A 18 25.21 -3.99 50.14
N MET A 19 25.29 -3.46 48.91
CA MET A 19 26.42 -3.68 48.02
C MET A 19 27.64 -2.85 48.46
N ALA A 20 27.41 -1.63 48.97
CA ALA A 20 28.46 -0.81 49.54
C ALA A 20 29.04 -1.46 50.82
N ASP A 21 28.20 -2.04 51.68
CA ASP A 21 28.65 -2.79 52.86
C ASP A 21 29.41 -4.06 52.49
N GLU A 22 29.01 -4.77 51.43
CA GLU A 22 29.74 -5.93 50.92
C GLU A 22 31.12 -5.54 50.36
N MET A 23 31.20 -4.47 49.56
CA MET A 23 32.47 -3.95 49.03
C MET A 23 33.37 -3.43 50.14
N ARG A 24 32.82 -2.82 51.18
CA ARG A 24 33.55 -2.38 52.38
C ARG A 24 34.12 -3.58 53.16
N SER A 25 33.35 -4.67 53.29
CA SER A 25 33.81 -5.91 53.94
C SER A 25 34.98 -6.54 53.17
N ARG A 26 34.89 -6.56 51.83
CA ARG A 26 35.96 -7.04 50.95
C ARG A 26 37.21 -6.17 51.02
N TRP A 27 37.06 -4.84 50.98
CA TRP A 27 38.17 -3.90 51.15
C TRP A 27 38.87 -4.02 52.50
N LYS A 28 38.14 -4.23 53.60
CA LYS A 28 38.73 -4.48 54.94
C LYS A 28 39.51 -5.80 55.00
N ALA A 29 39.11 -6.81 54.24
CA ALA A 29 39.80 -8.10 54.19
C ALA A 29 41.05 -8.05 53.29
N ASP A 30 40.94 -7.39 52.14
CA ASP A 30 42.04 -7.13 51.21
C ASP A 30 41.74 -5.84 50.41
N PRO A 31 42.49 -4.74 50.62
CA PRO A 31 42.30 -3.49 49.88
C PRO A 31 42.45 -3.64 48.36
N ALA A 32 43.17 -4.66 47.89
CA ALA A 32 43.33 -4.93 46.46
C ALA A 32 42.09 -5.59 45.81
N SER A 33 41.14 -6.11 46.61
CA SER A 33 39.97 -6.87 46.15
C SER A 33 38.81 -6.02 45.60
N VAL A 34 38.89 -4.69 45.73
CA VAL A 34 37.90 -3.74 45.22
C VAL A 34 38.53 -2.81 44.18
N ASP A 35 37.68 -2.33 43.26
CA ASP A 35 38.07 -1.38 42.21
C ASP A 35 38.64 -0.08 42.81
N PRO A 36 39.63 0.58 42.14
CA PRO A 36 40.21 1.83 42.62
C PRO A 36 39.20 2.92 42.98
N ALA A 37 38.05 3.00 42.29
CA ALA A 37 37.00 3.97 42.61
C ALA A 37 36.41 3.77 44.02
N TRP A 38 36.28 2.52 44.48
CA TRP A 38 35.80 2.19 45.83
C TRP A 38 36.83 2.50 46.91
N ARG A 39 38.12 2.38 46.59
CA ARG A 39 39.20 2.68 47.54
C ARG A 39 39.23 4.15 47.93
N VAL A 40 39.07 5.03 46.95
CA VAL A 40 39.01 6.49 47.17
C VAL A 40 37.86 6.85 48.11
N ILE A 41 36.72 6.18 47.98
CA ILE A 41 35.54 6.40 48.83
C ILE A 41 35.79 5.93 50.27
N PHE A 42 36.38 4.75 50.46
CA PHE A 42 36.64 4.20 51.80
C PHE A 42 37.84 4.82 52.51
N GLU A 43 38.81 5.34 51.77
CA GLU A 43 39.98 6.07 52.30
C GLU A 43 39.63 7.51 52.72
N ALA A 44 38.56 8.09 52.18
CA ALA A 44 38.12 9.46 52.47
C ALA A 44 37.23 9.59 53.73
N GLU A 45 36.82 8.49 54.37
CA GLU A 45 36.00 8.53 55.61
C GLU A 45 36.87 8.63 56.88
N PRO A 46 36.70 9.65 57.76
CA PRO A 46 37.35 9.67 59.06
C PRO A 46 36.71 8.64 60.01
N ALA A 47 37.55 7.83 60.66
CA ALA A 47 37.12 6.85 61.65
C ALA A 47 36.54 7.52 62.91
N ASN A 48 35.21 7.56 63.06
CA ASN A 48 34.51 7.37 64.35
C ASN A 48 32.97 7.42 64.23
N GLY A 49 32.32 6.33 64.67
CA GLY A 49 31.28 6.35 65.71
C GLY A 49 29.93 7.03 65.43
N ILE A 50 28.91 6.19 65.28
CA ILE A 50 27.47 6.47 65.29
C ILE A 50 27.04 7.33 66.52
N GLY A 51 26.31 8.42 66.29
CA GLY A 51 25.66 9.24 67.32
C GLY A 51 24.48 10.07 66.79
N ASN A 52 23.32 9.89 67.42
CA ASN A 52 21.94 10.33 67.09
C ASN A 52 21.69 11.80 66.64
N PRO A 53 20.54 12.08 65.99
CA PRO A 53 20.20 13.38 65.38
C PRO A 53 19.45 14.29 66.35
N ASN A 54 19.98 15.48 66.62
CA ASN A 54 19.19 16.70 66.86
C ASN A 54 20.10 17.92 67.02
N GLY A 55 19.92 18.94 66.17
CA GLY A 55 20.55 20.24 66.35
C GLY A 55 20.67 21.03 65.05
N ALA A 56 19.78 22.00 64.86
CA ALA A 56 19.87 23.01 63.82
C ALA A 56 21.05 23.97 64.06
N ALA A 57 21.76 24.36 62.99
CA ALA A 57 22.21 25.75 62.75
C ALA A 57 23.04 25.86 61.45
N ASP A 58 22.59 26.79 60.60
CA ASP A 58 23.26 27.64 59.60
C ASP A 58 24.66 27.32 59.04
N ALA A 59 24.65 27.21 57.71
CA ALA A 59 25.51 27.84 56.71
C ALA A 59 26.76 28.62 57.19
N THR A 60 27.93 28.29 56.61
CA THR A 60 28.70 29.18 55.72
C THR A 60 30.04 28.54 55.31
N ALA A 61 30.23 28.34 54.00
CA ALA A 61 31.45 28.62 53.21
C ALA A 61 31.51 27.69 51.97
N PRO A 62 31.68 28.20 50.73
CA PRO A 62 31.83 27.38 49.54
C PRO A 62 33.22 26.74 49.50
N ILE A 63 33.27 25.45 49.15
CA ILE A 63 34.51 24.76 48.81
C ILE A 63 34.82 25.07 47.34
N GLU A 64 35.90 25.83 47.11
CA GLU A 64 36.48 26.03 45.77
C GLU A 64 37.04 24.72 45.24
N VAL A 65 36.56 24.31 44.07
CA VAL A 65 37.15 23.23 43.27
C VAL A 65 37.85 23.89 42.09
N PRO A 66 39.15 23.63 41.83
CA PRO A 66 39.91 24.35 40.82
C PRO A 66 39.35 24.07 39.42
N SER A 67 39.02 25.15 38.72
CA SER A 67 38.68 25.19 37.31
C SER A 67 39.87 24.74 36.47
N VAL A 68 39.75 23.61 35.80
CA VAL A 68 40.67 23.21 34.73
C VAL A 68 40.29 24.02 33.50
N ASP A 69 41.12 25.02 33.18
CA ASP A 69 41.08 25.74 31.93
C ASP A 69 41.30 24.77 30.76
N VAL A 70 40.22 24.40 30.08
CA VAL A 70 40.31 23.85 28.73
C VAL A 70 40.13 25.02 27.77
N THR A 71 41.23 25.69 27.47
CA THR A 71 41.33 26.52 26.26
C THR A 71 40.99 25.64 25.05
N PRO A 72 39.98 25.98 24.24
CA PRO A 72 39.90 25.42 22.90
C PRO A 72 41.05 26.04 22.10
N THR A 73 42.07 25.25 21.79
CA THR A 73 43.05 25.62 20.78
C THR A 73 42.32 25.65 19.43
N THR A 74 41.86 26.84 19.04
CA THR A 74 41.32 27.11 17.71
C THR A 74 42.48 27.13 16.72
N THR A 75 42.91 25.95 16.27
CA THR A 75 43.69 25.83 15.03
C THR A 75 42.68 25.67 13.89
N ALA A 76 42.38 26.78 13.24
CA ALA A 76 41.67 26.79 11.97
C ALA A 76 42.48 26.03 10.91
N PRO A 77 41.90 25.04 10.21
CA PRO A 77 42.46 24.59 8.94
C PRO A 77 42.14 25.65 7.89
N ALA A 78 43.15 26.01 7.09
CA ALA A 78 42.95 26.81 5.88
C ALA A 78 41.97 26.09 4.93
N PRO A 79 41.14 26.84 4.15
CA PRO A 79 40.16 26.24 3.26
C PRO A 79 40.87 25.44 2.16
N SER A 80 40.58 24.14 2.11
CA SER A 80 40.87 23.30 0.95
C SER A 80 39.81 23.54 -0.12
N ASP A 81 40.25 23.84 -1.35
CA ASP A 81 39.41 24.04 -2.52
C ASP A 81 38.39 22.89 -2.72
N PRO A 82 37.18 23.20 -3.21
CA PRO A 82 36.14 22.20 -3.45
C PRO A 82 36.55 21.24 -4.59
N PRO A 83 36.32 19.92 -4.45
CA PRO A 83 36.49 19.00 -5.57
C PRO A 83 35.44 19.29 -6.64
N ALA A 84 35.91 19.46 -7.86
CA ALA A 84 35.11 19.77 -9.04
C ALA A 84 34.01 18.71 -9.28
N ALA A 85 32.81 19.20 -9.55
CA ALA A 85 31.66 18.39 -9.96
C ALA A 85 31.95 17.62 -11.27
N PRO A 86 31.50 16.36 -11.41
CA PRO A 86 31.62 15.62 -12.66
C PRO A 86 30.74 16.25 -13.74
N ALA A 87 31.38 16.68 -14.82
CA ALA A 87 30.73 17.26 -15.98
C ALA A 87 29.89 16.21 -16.74
N LYS A 88 28.70 16.65 -17.16
CA LYS A 88 27.81 15.94 -18.10
C LYS A 88 28.55 15.61 -19.40
N PRO A 89 28.41 14.39 -19.98
CA PRO A 89 28.96 14.11 -21.30
C PRO A 89 28.11 14.80 -22.38
N GLU A 90 28.70 15.83 -22.98
CA GLU A 90 28.21 16.50 -24.17
C GLU A 90 28.60 15.69 -25.42
N VAL A 91 27.60 15.28 -26.19
CA VAL A 91 27.78 14.54 -27.45
C VAL A 91 28.33 15.49 -28.52
N LYS A 92 29.61 15.32 -28.88
CA LYS A 92 30.20 15.97 -30.06
C LYS A 92 30.01 15.07 -31.29
N LEU A 93 29.35 15.60 -32.31
CA LEU A 93 29.36 15.03 -33.66
C LEU A 93 30.78 15.04 -34.23
N PRO A 94 31.27 13.94 -34.84
CA PRO A 94 32.52 13.95 -35.58
C PRO A 94 32.32 14.45 -37.02
N THR A 95 33.17 15.41 -37.40
CA THR A 95 33.47 15.78 -38.80
C THR A 95 34.45 14.73 -39.39
N PRO A 96 34.40 14.42 -40.70
CA PRO A 96 34.98 13.20 -41.23
C PRO A 96 36.47 13.32 -41.52
N MET A 97 37.26 12.33 -41.07
CA MET A 97 38.63 12.11 -41.51
C MET A 97 38.65 11.28 -42.79
N GLN A 98 39.37 11.83 -43.77
CA GLN A 98 39.79 11.20 -45.02
C GLN A 98 40.50 9.86 -44.75
N ARG A 99 40.21 8.87 -45.59
CA ARG A 99 40.91 7.59 -45.62
C ARG A 99 41.54 7.46 -47.00
N ASP A 100 42.86 7.33 -47.00
CA ASP A 100 43.69 7.14 -48.17
C ASP A 100 43.44 5.79 -48.86
N ASP A 101 43.64 5.81 -50.17
CA ASP A 101 43.47 4.73 -51.14
C ASP A 101 44.43 3.54 -50.91
N ASN A 102 43.94 2.31 -51.13
CA ASN A 102 44.53 1.34 -52.07
C ASN A 102 43.84 -0.05 -52.05
N GLY A 103 43.47 -0.56 -53.23
CA GLY A 103 43.69 -1.99 -53.57
C GLY A 103 42.50 -2.95 -53.70
N ALA A 104 41.67 -2.76 -54.74
CA ALA A 104 41.06 -3.75 -55.65
C ALA A 104 40.61 -5.18 -55.18
N ALA A 105 39.33 -5.50 -55.38
CA ALA A 105 38.84 -6.47 -56.41
C ALA A 105 37.29 -6.52 -56.43
N ALA A 106 36.70 -6.45 -57.63
CA ALA A 106 35.26 -6.33 -57.88
C ALA A 106 34.49 -7.68 -57.87
N PRO A 107 33.15 -7.62 -57.72
CA PRO A 107 32.28 -8.36 -58.63
C PRO A 107 31.28 -7.46 -59.38
N ALA A 108 30.80 -8.00 -60.50
CA ALA A 108 30.14 -7.41 -61.66
C ALA A 108 28.84 -6.58 -61.41
N PRO A 109 28.44 -5.71 -62.35
CA PRO A 109 27.38 -4.72 -62.15
C PRO A 109 25.97 -5.31 -62.32
N ALA A 110 25.06 -4.95 -61.42
CA ALA A 110 23.62 -5.02 -61.65
C ALA A 110 23.19 -3.80 -62.49
N PRO A 111 22.21 -3.94 -63.40
CA PRO A 111 21.94 -2.95 -64.42
C PRO A 111 21.38 -1.66 -63.83
N THR A 112 21.95 -0.55 -64.27
CA THR A 112 21.38 0.79 -64.17
C THR A 112 20.06 0.84 -64.93
N ASN A 113 18.96 1.04 -64.21
CA ASN A 113 17.84 1.78 -64.75
C ASN A 113 17.72 3.08 -63.97
N ALA A 114 18.13 4.15 -64.66
CA ALA A 114 17.80 5.51 -64.34
C ALA A 114 16.28 5.70 -64.40
N GLY A 115 15.81 6.49 -63.46
CA GLY A 115 14.42 6.84 -63.27
C GLY A 115 14.28 7.40 -61.87
N GLU A 116 14.95 8.53 -61.61
CA GLU A 116 14.52 9.43 -60.53
C GLU A 116 13.08 9.83 -60.86
N ARG A 117 12.13 9.01 -60.41
CA ARG A 117 10.75 9.43 -60.29
C ARG A 117 10.77 10.45 -59.16
N GLU A 118 10.37 11.67 -59.48
CA GLU A 118 9.75 12.55 -58.49
C GLU A 118 8.78 11.68 -57.69
N VAL A 119 9.16 11.36 -56.45
CA VAL A 119 8.26 10.70 -55.52
C VAL A 119 7.22 11.77 -55.23
N ASP A 120 6.07 11.67 -55.90
CA ASP A 120 4.92 12.49 -55.57
C ASP A 120 4.72 12.37 -54.05
N PRO A 121 4.87 13.46 -53.27
CA PRO A 121 4.72 13.40 -51.82
C PRO A 121 3.30 13.00 -51.40
N ASN A 122 2.34 12.95 -52.34
CA ASN A 122 0.99 12.44 -52.14
C ASN A 122 0.79 10.99 -52.67
N ALA A 123 1.82 10.34 -53.23
CA ALA A 123 1.72 8.95 -53.64
C ALA A 123 1.72 8.02 -52.41
N PRO A 124 0.85 7.02 -52.35
CA PRO A 124 0.82 6.06 -51.25
C PRO A 124 2.13 5.28 -51.19
N VAL A 125 2.74 5.24 -50.00
CA VAL A 125 3.97 4.49 -49.73
C VAL A 125 3.60 3.06 -49.34
N GLU A 126 4.03 2.09 -50.14
CA GLU A 126 3.87 0.67 -49.82
C GLU A 126 4.98 0.19 -48.87
N GLN A 127 4.60 -0.37 -47.73
CA GLN A 127 5.54 -0.95 -46.77
C GLN A 127 5.18 -2.41 -46.46
N PRO A 128 6.08 -3.38 -46.70
CA PRO A 128 5.81 -4.79 -46.41
C PRO A 128 5.76 -5.06 -44.90
N LEU A 129 4.72 -5.76 -44.46
CA LEU A 129 4.57 -6.21 -43.07
C LEU A 129 5.51 -7.39 -42.79
N ARG A 130 6.30 -7.33 -41.72
CA ARG A 130 7.26 -8.38 -41.32
C ARG A 130 7.17 -8.68 -39.83
N GLY A 131 7.69 -9.84 -39.42
CA GLY A 131 7.81 -10.24 -38.01
C GLY A 131 6.46 -10.29 -37.28
N ALA A 132 6.34 -9.55 -36.18
CA ALA A 132 5.12 -9.50 -35.37
C ALA A 132 3.89 -9.02 -36.15
N SER A 133 4.04 -8.02 -37.03
CA SER A 133 2.92 -7.51 -37.84
C SER A 133 2.40 -8.54 -38.84
N ALA A 134 3.29 -9.35 -39.43
CA ALA A 134 2.89 -10.46 -40.30
C ALA A 134 2.14 -11.56 -39.51
N ARG A 135 2.57 -11.85 -38.27
CA ARG A 135 1.84 -12.77 -37.39
C ARG A 135 0.43 -12.28 -37.04
N ILE A 136 0.24 -10.97 -36.85
CA ILE A 136 -1.09 -10.40 -36.63
C ILE A 136 -2.00 -10.67 -37.84
N VAL A 137 -1.49 -10.51 -39.07
CA VAL A 137 -2.27 -10.83 -40.29
C VAL A 137 -2.73 -12.29 -40.26
N THR A 138 -1.81 -13.23 -40.08
CA THR A 138 -2.15 -14.67 -40.02
C THR A 138 -3.19 -14.97 -38.93
N ASN A 139 -3.04 -14.36 -37.75
CA ASN A 139 -3.98 -14.53 -36.65
C ASN A 139 -5.38 -13.97 -36.97
N MET A 140 -5.43 -12.78 -37.58
CA MET A 140 -6.71 -12.14 -37.92
C MET A 140 -7.42 -12.86 -39.07
N GLU A 141 -6.69 -13.40 -40.04
CA GLU A 141 -7.25 -14.26 -41.09
C GLU A 141 -7.84 -15.54 -40.50
N ALA A 142 -7.12 -16.22 -39.60
CA ALA A 142 -7.61 -17.42 -38.93
C ALA A 142 -8.84 -17.14 -38.05
N SER A 143 -8.93 -15.95 -37.44
CA SER A 143 -10.11 -15.53 -36.67
C SER A 143 -11.38 -15.43 -37.52
N LEU A 144 -11.29 -15.24 -38.84
CA LEU A 144 -12.47 -15.17 -39.72
C LEU A 144 -13.25 -16.49 -39.78
N GLU A 145 -12.58 -17.61 -39.51
CA GLU A 145 -13.18 -18.95 -39.54
C GLU A 145 -14.01 -19.27 -38.29
N VAL A 146 -13.90 -18.47 -37.23
CA VAL A 146 -14.62 -18.66 -35.98
C VAL A 146 -15.97 -17.91 -36.07
N PRO A 147 -17.11 -18.61 -36.10
CA PRO A 147 -18.42 -17.96 -36.09
C PRO A 147 -18.70 -17.39 -34.70
N THR A 148 -18.36 -16.11 -34.51
CA THR A 148 -18.53 -15.45 -33.23
C THR A 148 -19.89 -14.80 -33.09
N ALA A 149 -20.40 -14.78 -31.86
CA ALA A 149 -21.43 -13.83 -31.46
C ALA A 149 -21.03 -13.11 -30.18
N THR A 150 -21.68 -11.98 -29.92
CA THR A 150 -21.30 -11.09 -28.82
C THR A 150 -22.50 -10.71 -27.99
N SER A 151 -22.34 -10.84 -26.68
CA SER A 151 -23.28 -10.35 -25.67
C SER A 151 -22.63 -9.22 -24.89
N PHE A 152 -23.45 -8.28 -24.42
CA PHE A 152 -23.01 -7.08 -23.71
C PHE A 152 -23.83 -6.94 -22.43
N ARG A 153 -23.18 -6.50 -21.35
CA ARG A 153 -23.87 -6.14 -20.11
C ARG A 153 -23.18 -4.92 -19.49
N GLN A 154 -23.99 -3.95 -19.06
CA GLN A 154 -23.51 -2.87 -18.22
C GLN A 154 -23.53 -3.31 -16.75
N VAL A 155 -22.45 -3.03 -16.04
CA VAL A 155 -22.26 -3.34 -14.63
C VAL A 155 -21.95 -2.04 -13.88
N PRO A 156 -22.58 -1.77 -12.73
CA PRO A 156 -22.25 -0.60 -11.93
C PRO A 156 -20.85 -0.75 -11.32
N ALA A 157 -20.03 0.30 -11.42
CA ALA A 157 -18.66 0.31 -10.92
C ALA A 157 -18.54 0.82 -9.47
N LYS A 158 -19.63 1.28 -8.84
CA LYS A 158 -19.58 1.93 -7.52
C LYS A 158 -18.92 1.07 -6.45
N LEU A 159 -19.37 -0.18 -6.28
CA LEU A 159 -18.81 -1.07 -5.27
C LEU A 159 -17.35 -1.44 -5.57
N LEU A 160 -17.07 -1.67 -6.86
CA LEU A 160 -15.74 -1.95 -7.38
C LEU A 160 -14.76 -0.80 -7.07
N GLU A 161 -15.15 0.45 -7.30
CA GLU A 161 -14.36 1.64 -6.96
C GLU A 161 -14.11 1.77 -5.45
N VAL A 162 -15.14 1.60 -4.64
CA VAL A 162 -15.07 1.75 -3.18
C VAL A 162 -14.16 0.68 -2.56
N ASN A 163 -14.39 -0.59 -2.87
CA ASN A 163 -13.57 -1.68 -2.31
C ASN A 163 -12.12 -1.60 -2.81
N ARG A 164 -11.90 -1.22 -4.08
CA ARG A 164 -10.53 -0.98 -4.59
C ARG A 164 -9.83 0.18 -3.90
N LYS A 165 -10.54 1.28 -3.55
CA LYS A 165 -9.97 2.40 -2.77
C LYS A 165 -9.49 1.92 -1.40
N ILE A 166 -10.27 1.06 -0.73
CA ILE A 166 -9.91 0.48 0.57
C ILE A 166 -8.68 -0.43 0.44
N ILE A 167 -8.69 -1.36 -0.52
CA ILE A 167 -7.57 -2.29 -0.79
C ILE A 167 -6.28 -1.50 -1.04
N ASN A 168 -6.29 -0.58 -2.00
CA ASN A 168 -5.08 0.18 -2.35
C ASN A 168 -4.64 1.15 -1.25
N GLY A 169 -5.57 1.65 -0.44
CA GLY A 169 -5.23 2.41 0.76
C GLY A 169 -4.48 1.55 1.78
N HIS A 170 -4.86 0.28 1.95
CA HIS A 170 -4.13 -0.64 2.82
C HIS A 170 -2.75 -1.01 2.22
N LEU A 171 -2.72 -1.46 0.96
CA LEU A 171 -1.48 -1.90 0.30
C LEU A 171 -0.43 -0.78 0.17
N GLY A 172 -0.87 0.44 -0.15
CA GLY A 172 0.01 1.60 -0.26
C GLY A 172 0.77 1.93 1.04
N ARG A 173 0.21 1.57 2.20
CA ARG A 173 0.87 1.75 3.50
C ARG A 173 1.85 0.63 3.85
N LYS A 174 1.62 -0.59 3.36
CA LYS A 174 2.55 -1.73 3.49
C LYS A 174 3.65 -1.72 2.42
N LEU A 175 3.78 -0.65 1.62
CA LEU A 175 4.63 -0.59 0.41
C LEU A 175 4.43 -1.80 -0.52
N SER A 176 3.24 -2.41 -0.46
CA SER A 176 2.83 -3.53 -1.28
C SER A 176 2.23 -2.99 -2.58
N GLY A 177 2.32 -3.75 -3.69
CA GLY A 177 1.89 -3.32 -5.02
C GLY A 177 0.43 -2.82 -5.11
N LYS A 178 0.02 -2.36 -6.29
CA LYS A 178 -1.33 -1.82 -6.51
C LYS A 178 -2.27 -2.83 -7.18
N VAL A 179 -3.51 -2.89 -6.71
CA VAL A 179 -4.58 -3.62 -7.38
C VAL A 179 -5.26 -2.73 -8.41
N SER A 180 -5.35 -3.21 -9.66
CA SER A 180 -6.05 -2.56 -10.77
C SER A 180 -7.51 -3.03 -10.85
N PHE A 181 -8.35 -2.28 -11.55
CA PHE A 181 -9.71 -2.76 -11.89
C PHE A 181 -9.67 -4.04 -12.72
N THR A 182 -8.67 -4.17 -13.60
CA THR A 182 -8.48 -5.35 -14.44
C THR A 182 -8.17 -6.60 -13.62
N HIS A 183 -7.46 -6.49 -12.50
CA HIS A 183 -7.26 -7.63 -11.60
C HIS A 183 -8.60 -8.14 -11.05
N LEU A 184 -9.42 -7.24 -10.50
CA LEU A 184 -10.71 -7.61 -9.92
C LEU A 184 -11.68 -8.17 -10.97
N ILE A 185 -11.76 -7.54 -12.14
CA ILE A 185 -12.65 -8.00 -13.23
C ILE A 185 -12.14 -9.32 -13.82
N GLY A 186 -10.83 -9.45 -14.03
CA GLY A 186 -10.23 -10.69 -14.54
C GLY A 186 -10.44 -11.86 -13.58
N TYR A 187 -10.26 -11.64 -12.28
CA TYR A 187 -10.54 -12.64 -11.27
C TYR A 187 -12.03 -12.99 -11.20
N ALA A 188 -12.93 -12.01 -11.28
CA ALA A 188 -14.37 -12.25 -11.36
C ALA A 188 -14.76 -13.09 -12.60
N VAL A 189 -14.10 -12.87 -13.73
CA VAL A 189 -14.27 -13.71 -14.94
C VAL A 189 -13.84 -15.14 -14.67
N VAL A 190 -12.66 -15.35 -14.07
CA VAL A 190 -12.16 -16.69 -13.75
C VAL A 190 -13.11 -17.41 -12.79
N ARG A 191 -13.54 -16.75 -11.70
CA ARG A 191 -14.48 -17.32 -10.74
C ARG A 191 -15.85 -17.60 -11.33
N ALA A 192 -16.39 -16.70 -12.16
CA ALA A 192 -17.65 -16.95 -12.85
C ALA A 192 -17.61 -18.21 -13.72
N ILE A 193 -16.48 -18.48 -14.38
CA ILE A 193 -16.28 -19.67 -15.21
C ILE A 193 -16.09 -20.91 -14.33
N ALA A 194 -15.17 -20.85 -13.36
CA ALA A 194 -14.82 -21.98 -12.51
C ALA A 194 -16.01 -22.46 -11.64
N ASP A 195 -16.78 -21.52 -11.09
CA ASP A 195 -17.77 -21.82 -10.05
C ASP A 195 -19.18 -22.05 -10.58
N SER A 196 -19.49 -21.53 -11.77
CA SER A 196 -20.88 -21.50 -12.25
C SER A 196 -21.03 -21.74 -13.75
N MET A 197 -20.07 -21.32 -14.57
CA MET A 197 -20.19 -21.31 -16.02
C MET A 197 -19.03 -22.02 -16.74
N PRO A 198 -18.74 -23.30 -16.44
CA PRO A 198 -17.58 -24.00 -17.00
C PRO A 198 -17.65 -24.15 -18.52
N ALA A 199 -18.85 -24.11 -19.11
CA ALA A 199 -19.04 -24.18 -20.56
C ALA A 199 -18.33 -23.03 -21.32
N MET A 200 -18.14 -21.88 -20.67
CA MET A 200 -17.45 -20.72 -21.24
C MET A 200 -15.94 -20.97 -21.42
N ASN A 201 -15.39 -22.01 -20.81
CA ASN A 201 -13.99 -22.43 -20.96
C ASN A 201 -13.78 -23.47 -22.06
N ASN A 202 -14.85 -23.95 -22.70
CA ASN A 202 -14.76 -24.98 -23.72
C ASN A 202 -14.18 -24.40 -25.02
N THR A 203 -13.48 -25.23 -25.79
CA THR A 203 -12.88 -24.84 -27.06
C THR A 203 -13.34 -25.77 -28.18
N TYR A 204 -13.35 -25.25 -29.40
CA TYR A 204 -13.72 -26.00 -30.60
C TYR A 204 -12.47 -26.51 -31.31
N THR A 205 -12.47 -27.78 -31.72
CA THR A 205 -11.46 -28.36 -32.62
C THR A 205 -12.12 -29.31 -33.60
N THR A 206 -11.35 -29.84 -34.55
CA THR A 206 -11.73 -31.02 -35.32
C THR A 206 -10.87 -32.21 -34.93
N ASP A 207 -11.40 -33.43 -35.07
CA ASP A 207 -10.58 -34.65 -34.99
C ASP A 207 -9.76 -34.86 -36.27
N ASP A 208 -8.99 -35.95 -36.32
CA ASP A 208 -8.15 -36.33 -37.47
C ASP A 208 -8.98 -36.58 -38.76
N ASP A 209 -10.29 -36.87 -38.63
CA ASP A 209 -11.24 -37.04 -39.73
C ASP A 209 -11.90 -35.71 -40.15
N GLY A 210 -11.59 -34.60 -39.49
CA GLY A 210 -12.23 -33.30 -39.73
C GLY A 210 -13.62 -33.13 -39.11
N LYS A 211 -14.05 -34.03 -38.20
CA LYS A 211 -15.36 -33.93 -37.53
C LYS A 211 -15.29 -32.91 -36.39
N PRO A 212 -16.35 -32.12 -36.18
CA PRO A 212 -16.45 -31.19 -35.05
C PRO A 212 -16.30 -31.87 -33.68
N VAL A 213 -15.40 -31.35 -32.85
CA VAL A 213 -15.17 -31.82 -31.47
C VAL A 213 -15.21 -30.66 -30.49
N LEU A 214 -15.95 -30.86 -29.40
CA LEU A 214 -15.96 -29.98 -28.23
C LEU A 214 -14.87 -30.44 -27.25
N VAL A 215 -13.94 -29.55 -26.92
CA VAL A 215 -12.91 -29.79 -25.91
C VAL A 215 -13.33 -29.13 -24.61
N LYS A 216 -13.43 -29.92 -23.54
CA LYS A 216 -13.69 -29.45 -22.18
C LYS A 216 -12.36 -29.31 -21.45
N ASN A 217 -11.93 -28.07 -21.27
CA ASN A 217 -10.65 -27.78 -20.61
C ASN A 217 -10.81 -27.87 -19.08
N PRO A 218 -9.93 -28.62 -18.37
CA PRO A 218 -10.04 -28.80 -16.92
C PRO A 218 -9.73 -27.53 -16.13
N HIS A 219 -8.94 -26.63 -16.72
CA HIS A 219 -8.44 -25.42 -16.08
C HIS A 219 -8.68 -24.20 -16.98
N VAL A 220 -8.78 -23.03 -16.37
CA VAL A 220 -8.93 -21.75 -17.06
C VAL A 220 -7.54 -21.18 -17.36
N GLY A 221 -7.17 -21.18 -18.65
CA GLY A 221 -5.99 -20.48 -19.13
C GLY A 221 -6.36 -19.05 -19.52
N LEU A 222 -6.16 -18.08 -18.62
CA LEU A 222 -6.60 -16.70 -18.83
C LEU A 222 -5.52 -15.89 -19.57
N GLY A 223 -5.75 -15.65 -20.85
CA GLY A 223 -4.96 -14.74 -21.68
C GLY A 223 -5.20 -13.28 -21.32
N ILE A 224 -4.15 -12.49 -21.09
CA ILE A 224 -4.24 -11.07 -20.76
C ILE A 224 -3.70 -10.25 -21.92
N ALA A 225 -4.55 -9.43 -22.55
CA ALA A 225 -4.09 -8.54 -23.60
C ALA A 225 -3.29 -7.37 -23.02
N ILE A 226 -2.00 -7.32 -23.35
CA ILE A 226 -1.04 -6.29 -22.95
C ILE A 226 -0.67 -5.47 -24.18
N ASP A 227 -0.90 -4.17 -24.09
CA ASP A 227 -0.48 -3.22 -25.10
C ASP A 227 0.88 -2.64 -24.71
N LEU A 228 1.91 -2.93 -25.52
CA LEU A 228 3.28 -2.48 -25.30
C LEU A 228 3.63 -1.40 -26.31
N GLU A 229 3.93 -0.20 -25.81
CA GLU A 229 4.49 0.90 -26.59
C GLU A 229 6.02 0.77 -26.63
N LYS A 230 6.59 0.74 -27.84
CA LYS A 230 8.03 0.70 -28.06
C LYS A 230 8.59 2.13 -28.09
N ALA A 231 9.92 2.24 -27.95
CA ALA A 231 10.62 3.52 -27.99
C ALA A 231 10.44 4.32 -29.29
N ASP A 232 10.04 3.65 -30.38
CA ASP A 232 9.73 4.28 -31.67
C ASP A 232 8.27 4.78 -31.78
N GLY A 233 7.49 4.68 -30.70
CA GLY A 233 6.07 5.03 -30.66
C GLY A 233 5.14 3.97 -31.27
N SER A 234 5.67 2.88 -31.83
CA SER A 234 4.85 1.77 -32.32
C SER A 234 4.31 0.93 -31.17
N ARG A 235 3.06 0.48 -31.29
CA ARG A 235 2.38 -0.34 -30.28
C ARG A 235 2.29 -1.79 -30.76
N THR A 236 2.51 -2.73 -29.85
CA THR A 236 2.40 -4.16 -30.13
C THR A 236 1.51 -4.81 -29.07
N LEU A 237 0.46 -5.49 -29.52
CA LEU A 237 -0.42 -6.27 -28.66
C LEU A 237 0.15 -7.67 -28.44
N MET A 238 0.27 -8.09 -27.19
CA MET A 238 0.65 -9.44 -26.80
C MET A 238 -0.40 -10.02 -25.85
N VAL A 239 -0.63 -11.34 -25.91
CA VAL A 239 -1.63 -12.01 -25.07
C VAL A 239 -0.99 -13.22 -24.36
N PRO A 240 -0.12 -13.02 -23.36
CA PRO A 240 0.34 -14.12 -22.51
C PRO A 240 -0.79 -14.63 -21.61
N SER A 241 -0.65 -15.86 -21.10
CA SER A 241 -1.71 -16.57 -20.38
C SER A 241 -1.27 -17.01 -18.99
N ILE A 242 -2.10 -16.64 -18.00
CA ILE A 242 -2.05 -17.16 -16.64
C ILE A 242 -2.59 -18.60 -16.67
N LYS A 243 -1.74 -19.55 -16.28
CA LYS A 243 -2.09 -20.98 -16.30
C LYS A 243 -2.91 -21.34 -15.08
N ALA A 244 -3.90 -22.23 -15.26
CA ALA A 244 -4.74 -22.75 -14.18
C ALA A 244 -5.24 -21.68 -13.21
N ALA A 245 -5.71 -20.56 -13.78
CA ALA A 245 -6.11 -19.39 -13.02
C ALA A 245 -7.24 -19.69 -12.02
N ASP A 246 -8.05 -20.72 -12.28
CA ASP A 246 -9.11 -21.25 -11.41
C ASP A 246 -8.60 -21.78 -10.07
N THR A 247 -7.32 -22.20 -10.00
CA THR A 247 -6.71 -22.77 -8.79
C THR A 247 -6.07 -21.73 -7.87
N LEU A 248 -5.95 -20.49 -8.33
CA LEU A 248 -5.27 -19.42 -7.61
C LEU A 248 -6.27 -18.67 -6.71
N ASP A 249 -5.82 -18.31 -5.50
CA ASP A 249 -6.49 -17.24 -4.75
C ASP A 249 -6.21 -15.87 -5.39
N PHE A 250 -6.85 -14.80 -4.89
CA PHE A 250 -6.72 -13.50 -5.53
C PHE A 250 -5.32 -12.88 -5.40
N ARG A 251 -4.56 -13.15 -4.32
CA ARG A 251 -3.18 -12.67 -4.19
C ARG A 251 -2.28 -13.37 -5.20
N GLN A 252 -2.34 -14.69 -5.26
CA GLN A 252 -1.61 -15.50 -6.22
C GLN A 252 -1.96 -15.13 -7.67
N PHE A 253 -3.23 -14.84 -7.95
CA PHE A 253 -3.67 -14.35 -9.25
C PHE A 253 -3.04 -13.00 -9.61
N VAL A 254 -3.00 -12.05 -8.67
CA VAL A 254 -2.36 -10.75 -8.88
C VAL A 254 -0.85 -10.90 -9.10
N ASP A 255 -0.18 -11.75 -8.33
CA ASP A 255 1.25 -11.99 -8.47
C ASP A 255 1.58 -12.61 -9.84
N ALA A 256 0.83 -13.65 -10.24
CA ALA A 256 0.96 -14.26 -11.57
C ALA A 256 0.67 -13.26 -12.71
N TYR A 257 -0.30 -12.36 -12.53
CA TYR A 257 -0.58 -11.28 -13.47
C TYR A 257 0.61 -10.32 -13.58
N GLN A 258 1.16 -9.86 -12.44
CA GLN A 258 2.29 -8.93 -12.43
C GLN A 258 3.55 -9.53 -13.04
N ASP A 259 3.82 -10.81 -12.77
CA ASP A 259 4.94 -11.52 -13.37
C ASP A 259 4.87 -11.51 -14.91
N LEU A 260 3.69 -11.74 -15.49
CA LEU A 260 3.50 -11.64 -16.93
C LEU A 260 3.70 -10.22 -17.46
N ILE A 261 3.24 -9.19 -16.73
CA ILE A 261 3.42 -7.79 -17.11
C ILE A 261 4.91 -7.40 -17.09
N VAL A 262 5.64 -7.81 -16.06
CA VAL A 262 7.09 -7.56 -15.95
C VAL A 262 7.83 -8.29 -17.08
N LYS A 263 7.54 -9.57 -17.31
CA LYS A 263 8.13 -10.32 -18.45
C LYS A 263 7.82 -9.68 -19.80
N ALA A 264 6.60 -9.19 -20.01
CA ALA A 264 6.18 -8.53 -21.24
C ALA A 264 6.97 -7.24 -21.49
N ARG A 265 7.08 -6.39 -20.46
CA ARG A 265 7.85 -5.12 -20.53
C ARG A 265 9.33 -5.34 -20.73
N ASP A 266 9.89 -6.36 -20.07
CA ASP A 266 11.30 -6.74 -20.20
C ASP A 266 11.63 -7.49 -21.49
N GLY A 267 10.63 -7.84 -22.31
CA GLY A 267 10.82 -8.64 -23.52
C GLY A 267 11.24 -10.10 -23.26
N LYS A 268 10.90 -10.65 -22.08
CA LYS A 268 11.28 -11.99 -21.61
C LYS A 268 10.19 -13.05 -21.76
N LEU A 269 9.13 -12.76 -22.52
CA LEU A 269 8.06 -13.73 -22.79
C LEU A 269 8.56 -14.86 -23.70
N GLY A 270 8.39 -16.10 -23.25
CA GLY A 270 8.67 -17.32 -24.01
C GLY A 270 7.44 -17.84 -24.76
N VAL A 271 7.61 -18.91 -25.55
CA VAL A 271 6.51 -19.56 -26.28
C VAL A 271 5.45 -20.14 -25.32
N ASP A 272 5.91 -20.74 -24.22
CA ASP A 272 5.03 -21.36 -23.21
C ASP A 272 4.10 -20.34 -22.52
N ASP A 273 4.52 -19.07 -22.42
CA ASP A 273 3.68 -18.02 -21.85
C ASP A 273 2.41 -17.80 -22.69
N PHE A 274 2.41 -18.10 -23.99
CA PHE A 274 1.25 -17.97 -24.89
C PHE A 274 0.41 -19.26 -25.01
N ALA A 275 0.99 -20.41 -24.67
CA ALA A 275 0.34 -21.72 -24.82
C ALA A 275 -0.85 -21.90 -23.85
N GLY A 276 -1.82 -22.74 -24.19
CA GLY A 276 -2.90 -23.14 -23.28
C GLY A 276 -3.89 -22.03 -22.92
N THR A 277 -3.97 -20.96 -23.71
CA THR A 277 -4.98 -19.92 -23.53
C THR A 277 -6.35 -20.46 -23.96
N THR A 278 -7.31 -20.51 -23.05
CA THR A 278 -8.69 -20.96 -23.32
C THR A 278 -9.67 -19.79 -23.40
N VAL A 279 -9.43 -18.77 -22.57
CA VAL A 279 -10.23 -17.56 -22.43
C VAL A 279 -9.28 -16.38 -22.42
N SER A 280 -9.66 -15.25 -23.03
CA SER A 280 -8.84 -14.04 -23.02
C SER A 280 -9.60 -12.83 -22.48
N LEU A 281 -8.87 -11.88 -21.89
CA LEU A 281 -9.37 -10.62 -21.35
C LEU A 281 -8.64 -9.46 -22.03
N THR A 282 -9.41 -8.51 -22.56
CA THR A 282 -8.87 -7.28 -23.16
C THR A 282 -9.51 -6.05 -22.52
N ASN A 283 -8.70 -5.02 -22.25
CA ASN A 283 -9.15 -3.80 -21.57
C ASN A 283 -8.83 -2.52 -22.36
N PRO A 284 -9.56 -2.26 -23.46
CA PRO A 284 -9.49 -0.99 -24.17
C PRO A 284 -10.14 0.16 -23.38
N GLY A 285 -10.80 -0.10 -22.25
CA GLY A 285 -11.34 0.94 -21.37
C GLY A 285 -10.30 1.93 -20.85
N THR A 286 -9.02 1.51 -20.78
CA THR A 286 -7.88 2.37 -20.38
C THR A 286 -7.65 3.55 -21.32
N ILE A 287 -8.10 3.45 -22.58
CA ILE A 287 -8.00 4.49 -23.60
C ILE A 287 -9.36 5.14 -23.91
N GLY A 288 -10.36 4.96 -23.05
CA GLY A 288 -11.69 5.58 -23.19
C GLY A 288 -12.67 4.83 -24.10
N THR A 289 -12.36 3.59 -24.49
CA THR A 289 -13.29 2.78 -25.30
C THR A 289 -14.47 2.30 -24.45
N LEU A 290 -15.70 2.71 -24.80
CA LEU A 290 -16.92 2.34 -24.08
C LEU A 290 -17.23 0.84 -24.14
N GLN A 291 -17.09 0.24 -25.31
CA GLN A 291 -17.30 -1.18 -25.56
C GLN A 291 -16.45 -1.63 -26.75
N SER A 292 -16.06 -2.90 -26.76
CA SER A 292 -15.30 -3.51 -27.84
C SER A 292 -15.94 -4.83 -28.23
N VAL A 293 -15.88 -5.18 -29.52
CA VAL A 293 -16.22 -6.50 -30.03
C VAL A 293 -14.92 -7.16 -30.48
N PRO A 294 -14.16 -7.74 -29.54
CA PRO A 294 -12.85 -8.27 -29.85
C PRO A 294 -12.94 -9.52 -30.73
N ARG A 295 -11.91 -9.73 -31.57
CA ARG A 295 -11.80 -10.91 -32.43
C ARG A 295 -11.38 -12.13 -31.60
N LEU A 296 -12.16 -13.20 -31.67
CA LEU A 296 -11.84 -14.46 -31.02
C LEU A 296 -10.85 -15.26 -31.88
N MET A 297 -9.85 -15.86 -31.22
CA MET A 297 -8.83 -16.67 -31.88
C MET A 297 -9.24 -18.14 -31.91
N PRO A 298 -8.92 -18.90 -32.99
CA PRO A 298 -9.08 -20.34 -32.99
C PRO A 298 -8.39 -20.98 -31.77
N GLY A 299 -9.01 -22.01 -31.21
CA GLY A 299 -8.55 -22.64 -29.98
C GLY A 299 -8.96 -21.93 -28.68
N GLN A 300 -9.66 -20.80 -28.75
CA GLN A 300 -10.30 -20.14 -27.59
C GLN A 300 -11.83 -20.22 -27.69
N GLY A 301 -12.50 -20.32 -26.54
CA GLY A 301 -13.97 -20.32 -26.47
C GLY A 301 -14.58 -18.95 -26.31
N LEU A 302 -13.87 -18.07 -25.59
CA LEU A 302 -14.37 -16.79 -25.12
C LEU A 302 -13.25 -15.73 -25.10
N ILE A 303 -13.59 -14.52 -25.53
CA ILE A 303 -12.82 -13.31 -25.25
C ILE A 303 -13.74 -12.28 -24.56
N VAL A 304 -13.28 -11.76 -23.42
CA VAL A 304 -13.98 -10.77 -22.61
C VAL A 304 -13.38 -9.40 -22.86
N GLY A 305 -14.19 -8.45 -23.34
CA GLY A 305 -13.79 -7.06 -23.50
C GLY A 305 -14.30 -6.19 -22.36
N VAL A 306 -13.42 -5.39 -21.78
CA VAL A 306 -13.69 -4.47 -20.67
C VAL A 306 -13.65 -3.03 -21.17
N GLY A 307 -14.80 -2.35 -21.06
CA GLY A 307 -14.96 -0.95 -21.43
C GLY A 307 -14.42 0.03 -20.39
N SER A 308 -14.50 1.32 -20.70
CA SER A 308 -14.12 2.41 -19.79
C SER A 308 -15.09 2.50 -18.61
N ILE A 309 -14.57 2.82 -17.43
CA ILE A 309 -15.38 3.17 -16.26
C ILE A 309 -15.73 4.64 -16.35
N ALA A 310 -16.99 4.94 -16.68
CA ALA A 310 -17.46 6.31 -16.86
C ALA A 310 -18.93 6.44 -16.43
N PHE A 311 -19.38 7.67 -16.18
CA PHE A 311 -20.82 7.91 -16.07
C PHE A 311 -21.49 7.59 -17.41
N PRO A 312 -22.77 7.14 -17.39
CA PRO A 312 -23.56 7.05 -18.61
C PRO A 312 -23.51 8.37 -19.40
N THR A 313 -23.59 8.29 -20.72
CA THR A 313 -23.38 9.42 -21.63
C THR A 313 -24.22 10.64 -21.26
N GLU A 314 -25.44 10.41 -20.79
CA GLU A 314 -26.43 11.41 -20.39
C GLU A 314 -26.01 12.22 -19.16
N PHE A 315 -25.04 11.72 -18.39
CA PHE A 315 -24.59 12.27 -17.10
C PHE A 315 -23.11 12.70 -17.09
N GLN A 316 -22.37 12.59 -18.19
CA GLN A 316 -20.91 12.81 -18.22
C GLN A 316 -20.48 14.23 -17.83
N ALA A 317 -21.31 15.23 -18.09
CA ALA A 317 -21.06 16.64 -17.75
C ALA A 317 -21.97 17.16 -16.63
N ALA A 318 -22.70 16.26 -15.95
CA ALA A 318 -23.52 16.65 -14.82
C ALA A 318 -22.64 17.01 -13.62
N ASP A 319 -23.14 17.93 -12.80
CA ASP A 319 -22.49 18.34 -11.57
C ASP A 319 -22.26 17.13 -10.63
N PRO A 320 -21.03 16.86 -10.16
CA PRO A 320 -20.74 15.69 -9.33
C PRO A 320 -21.57 15.61 -8.05
N SER A 321 -21.85 16.75 -7.41
CA SER A 321 -22.68 16.80 -6.19
C SER A 321 -24.12 16.42 -6.52
N LYS A 322 -24.63 16.83 -7.68
CA LYS A 322 -25.96 16.39 -8.15
C LYS A 322 -26.02 14.91 -8.50
N LEU A 323 -24.95 14.35 -9.06
CA LEU A 323 -24.87 12.89 -9.30
C LEU A 323 -24.87 12.11 -7.97
N ALA A 324 -24.17 12.60 -6.95
CA ALA A 324 -24.17 12.02 -5.62
C ALA A 324 -25.57 12.09 -4.95
N GLU A 325 -26.26 13.22 -5.07
CA GLU A 325 -27.64 13.39 -4.59
C GLU A 325 -28.62 12.41 -5.26
N LEU A 326 -28.47 12.21 -6.57
CA LEU A 326 -29.31 11.29 -7.36
C LEU A 326 -28.93 9.82 -7.18
N GLY A 327 -27.77 9.51 -6.58
CA GLY A 327 -27.27 8.15 -6.47
C GLY A 327 -26.87 7.54 -7.82
N VAL A 328 -26.37 8.35 -8.75
CA VAL A 328 -25.87 7.86 -10.04
C VAL A 328 -24.44 7.39 -9.89
N SER A 329 -24.13 6.19 -10.40
CA SER A 329 -22.76 5.66 -10.40
C SER A 329 -22.18 5.58 -11.81
N LYS A 330 -20.86 5.50 -11.87
CA LYS A 330 -20.18 5.09 -13.09
C LYS A 330 -20.54 3.64 -13.41
N VAL A 331 -20.55 3.33 -14.69
CA VAL A 331 -20.80 1.99 -15.23
C VAL A 331 -19.58 1.51 -16.02
N ILE A 332 -19.50 0.21 -16.18
CA ILE A 332 -18.55 -0.45 -17.06
C ILE A 332 -19.31 -1.40 -17.97
N THR A 333 -18.99 -1.39 -19.27
CA THR A 333 -19.54 -2.36 -20.21
C THR A 333 -18.61 -3.56 -20.26
N VAL A 334 -19.13 -4.74 -19.93
CA VAL A 334 -18.44 -6.02 -20.09
C VAL A 334 -19.04 -6.73 -21.28
N THR A 335 -18.18 -7.17 -22.20
CA THR A 335 -18.55 -7.83 -23.45
C THR A 335 -18.04 -9.25 -23.44
N SER A 336 -18.83 -10.17 -24.00
CA SER A 336 -18.51 -11.58 -24.13
C SER A 336 -18.64 -11.94 -25.60
N THR A 337 -17.52 -12.08 -26.31
CA THR A 337 -17.49 -12.59 -27.69
C THR A 337 -17.06 -14.05 -27.65
N TYR A 338 -17.93 -14.94 -28.12
CA TYR A 338 -17.81 -16.39 -27.94
C TYR A 338 -18.03 -17.12 -29.26
N ASP A 339 -17.50 -18.35 -29.36
CA ASP A 339 -17.74 -19.23 -30.49
C ASP A 339 -19.17 -19.79 -30.45
N HIS A 340 -20.03 -19.29 -31.34
CA HIS A 340 -21.46 -19.65 -31.35
C HIS A 340 -21.69 -21.10 -31.82
N ARG A 341 -20.65 -21.83 -32.28
CA ARG A 341 -20.77 -23.26 -32.55
C ARG A 341 -20.93 -24.09 -31.27
N ILE A 342 -20.31 -23.63 -30.17
CA ILE A 342 -20.20 -24.41 -28.92
C ILE A 342 -20.77 -23.71 -27.69
N ILE A 343 -20.92 -22.38 -27.72
CA ILE A 343 -21.49 -21.59 -26.63
C ILE A 343 -22.76 -20.90 -27.14
N GLN A 344 -23.85 -21.03 -26.40
CA GLN A 344 -25.12 -20.41 -26.74
C GLN A 344 -25.24 -18.99 -26.16
N GLY A 345 -26.04 -18.13 -26.81
CA GLY A 345 -26.25 -16.76 -26.32
C GLY A 345 -26.86 -16.68 -24.93
N ALA A 346 -27.67 -17.66 -24.53
CA ALA A 346 -28.18 -17.76 -23.16
C ALA A 346 -27.06 -18.02 -22.14
N GLU A 347 -26.09 -18.88 -22.46
CA GLU A 347 -24.95 -19.18 -21.60
C GLU A 347 -24.05 -17.96 -21.45
N SER A 348 -23.73 -17.28 -22.56
CA SER A 348 -22.98 -16.02 -22.53
C SER A 348 -23.68 -14.93 -21.71
N GLY A 349 -25.01 -14.79 -21.86
CA GLY A 349 -25.80 -13.86 -21.06
C GLY A 349 -25.82 -14.17 -19.56
N MET A 350 -25.90 -15.45 -19.21
CA MET A 350 -25.82 -15.92 -17.82
C MET A 350 -24.40 -15.77 -17.24
N PHE A 351 -23.36 -15.95 -18.04
CA PHE A 351 -21.98 -15.68 -17.66
C PHE A 351 -21.77 -14.20 -17.32
N LEU A 352 -22.22 -13.29 -18.20
CA LEU A 352 -22.15 -11.86 -17.91
C LEU A 352 -23.00 -11.48 -16.68
N LYS A 353 -24.12 -12.17 -16.45
CA LYS A 353 -24.91 -12.02 -15.22
C LYS A 353 -24.10 -12.41 -13.98
N LYS A 354 -23.41 -13.54 -14.03
CA LYS A 354 -22.58 -14.00 -12.91
C LYS A 354 -21.42 -13.04 -12.62
N VAL A 355 -20.73 -12.56 -13.66
CA VAL A 355 -19.68 -11.53 -13.49
C VAL A 355 -20.25 -10.25 -12.84
N HIS A 356 -21.45 -9.82 -13.24
CA HIS A 356 -22.13 -8.68 -12.61
C HIS A 356 -22.39 -8.94 -11.12
N GLU A 357 -22.93 -10.10 -10.77
CA GLU A 357 -23.22 -10.48 -9.38
C GLU A 357 -21.95 -10.51 -8.51
N LEU A 358 -20.87 -11.13 -8.99
CA LEU A 358 -19.57 -11.14 -8.29
C LEU A 358 -19.02 -9.73 -8.07
N LEU A 359 -19.10 -8.86 -9.08
CA LEU A 359 -18.65 -7.47 -8.96
C LEU A 359 -19.53 -6.62 -8.02
N LEU A 360 -20.77 -7.06 -7.76
CA LEU A 360 -21.65 -6.54 -6.70
C LEU A 360 -21.41 -7.19 -5.32
N GLY A 361 -20.47 -8.12 -5.22
CA GLY A 361 -20.06 -8.75 -3.96
C GLY A 361 -20.86 -9.97 -3.55
N GLU A 362 -21.64 -10.54 -4.46
CA GLU A 362 -22.26 -11.87 -4.24
C GLU A 362 -21.19 -12.97 -4.15
N ASP A 363 -21.58 -14.12 -3.62
CA ASP A 363 -20.70 -15.28 -3.35
C ASP A 363 -19.45 -14.94 -2.55
N ASP A 364 -19.55 -13.98 -1.61
CA ASP A 364 -18.44 -13.53 -0.77
C ASP A 364 -17.20 -13.05 -1.55
N PHE A 365 -17.37 -12.63 -2.81
CA PHE A 365 -16.27 -12.27 -3.71
C PHE A 365 -15.28 -11.27 -3.09
N TYR A 366 -15.77 -10.17 -2.51
CA TYR A 366 -14.88 -9.19 -1.87
C TYR A 366 -14.36 -9.65 -0.50
N VAL A 367 -15.07 -10.55 0.20
CA VAL A 367 -14.59 -11.12 1.47
C VAL A 367 -13.35 -11.97 1.19
N ASP A 368 -13.39 -12.82 0.17
CA ASP A 368 -12.25 -13.65 -0.22
C ASP A 368 -11.10 -12.82 -0.80
N VAL A 369 -11.39 -11.78 -1.60
CA VAL A 369 -10.39 -10.81 -2.06
C VAL A 369 -9.68 -10.13 -0.88
N PHE A 370 -10.43 -9.63 0.11
CA PHE A 370 -9.85 -8.95 1.27
C PHE A 370 -9.03 -9.91 2.12
N ARG A 371 -9.55 -11.13 2.36
CA ARG A 371 -8.84 -12.19 3.08
C ARG A 371 -7.51 -12.54 2.41
N SER A 372 -7.50 -12.74 1.09
CA SER A 372 -6.28 -13.10 0.35
C SER A 372 -5.19 -12.03 0.42
N LEU A 373 -5.58 -10.76 0.64
CA LEU A 373 -4.67 -9.61 0.69
C LEU A 373 -4.33 -9.17 2.13
N ASP A 374 -4.78 -9.92 3.14
CA ASP A 374 -4.67 -9.59 4.56
C ASP A 374 -5.17 -8.17 4.89
N VAL A 375 -6.27 -7.75 4.24
CA VAL A 375 -6.89 -6.46 4.52
C VAL A 375 -7.66 -6.59 5.85
N PRO A 376 -7.30 -5.83 6.90
CA PRO A 376 -7.84 -6.02 8.25
C PRO A 376 -9.20 -5.32 8.43
N TYR A 377 -10.02 -5.25 7.38
CA TYR A 377 -11.29 -4.53 7.37
C TYR A 377 -12.37 -5.37 6.69
N GLU A 378 -13.63 -5.19 7.09
CA GLU A 378 -14.74 -5.80 6.36
C GLU A 378 -14.95 -5.10 5.01
N ALA A 379 -15.17 -5.89 3.96
CA ALA A 379 -15.48 -5.36 2.64
C ALA A 379 -16.81 -4.62 2.65
N VAL A 380 -16.88 -3.51 1.91
CA VAL A 380 -18.12 -2.76 1.75
C VAL A 380 -19.08 -3.60 0.91
N LYS A 381 -20.35 -3.61 1.31
CA LYS A 381 -21.43 -4.40 0.69
C LYS A 381 -22.34 -3.54 -0.17
N TRP A 382 -22.87 -4.11 -1.24
CA TRP A 382 -23.92 -3.46 -2.03
C TRP A 382 -25.19 -3.29 -1.19
N ARG A 383 -25.71 -2.07 -1.14
CA ARG A 383 -26.98 -1.75 -0.47
C ARG A 383 -27.78 -0.80 -1.36
N ARG A 384 -29.10 -0.90 -1.31
CA ARG A 384 -29.99 0.05 -2.01
C ARG A 384 -29.91 1.42 -1.34
N ASP A 385 -29.90 2.49 -2.12
CA ASP A 385 -30.01 3.85 -1.58
C ASP A 385 -31.37 4.05 -0.87
N VAL A 386 -31.30 4.74 0.26
CA VAL A 386 -32.46 5.17 1.04
C VAL A 386 -32.46 6.69 1.04
N ASN A 387 -33.24 7.28 0.13
CA ASN A 387 -33.40 8.73 0.02
C ASN A 387 -34.91 9.06 0.04
N PRO A 388 -35.45 9.62 1.13
CA PRO A 388 -36.87 9.94 1.20
C PRO A 388 -37.26 11.03 0.20
N LEU A 389 -38.55 11.06 -0.17
CA LEU A 389 -39.09 12.04 -1.12
C LEU A 389 -38.98 13.48 -0.58
N ASP A 390 -39.13 13.64 0.74
CA ASP A 390 -38.81 14.89 1.42
C ASP A 390 -37.29 14.99 1.60
N ARG A 391 -36.67 15.69 0.64
CA ARG A 391 -35.22 15.82 0.55
C ARG A 391 -34.62 16.59 1.72
N GLU A 392 -35.32 17.62 2.23
CA GLU A 392 -34.80 18.46 3.30
C GLU A 392 -34.72 17.66 4.60
N THR A 393 -35.84 17.06 4.99
CA THR A 393 -35.90 16.20 6.18
C THR A 393 -34.94 15.00 6.05
N GLY A 394 -34.86 14.37 4.88
CA GLY A 394 -33.94 13.26 4.64
C GLY A 394 -32.46 13.61 4.81
N LEU A 395 -32.05 14.78 4.32
CA LEU A 395 -30.67 15.26 4.49
C LEU A 395 -30.36 15.59 5.95
N LEU A 396 -31.30 16.23 6.66
CA LEU A 396 -31.15 16.52 8.09
C LEU A 396 -31.03 15.24 8.94
N GLU A 397 -31.85 14.23 8.64
CA GLU A 397 -31.74 12.93 9.29
C GLU A 397 -30.38 12.27 9.04
N LYS A 398 -29.90 12.26 7.79
CA LYS A 398 -28.58 11.71 7.47
C LYS A 398 -27.47 12.50 8.15
N GLN A 399 -27.55 13.83 8.21
CA GLN A 399 -26.58 14.66 8.91
C GLN A 399 -26.52 14.34 10.41
N ALA A 400 -27.67 14.15 11.08
CA ALA A 400 -27.70 13.77 12.49
C ALA A 400 -26.99 12.43 12.73
N LYS A 401 -27.16 11.48 11.81
CA LYS A 401 -26.51 10.17 11.87
C LYS A 401 -25.01 10.24 11.57
N VAL A 402 -24.58 11.09 10.64
CA VAL A 402 -23.15 11.36 10.40
C VAL A 402 -22.50 11.97 11.65
N ASN A 403 -23.16 12.90 12.33
CA ASN A 403 -22.67 13.46 13.59
C ASN A 403 -22.52 12.39 14.68
N GLN A 404 -23.48 11.47 14.80
CA GLN A 404 -23.36 10.32 15.70
C GLN A 404 -22.16 9.44 15.33
N LEU A 405 -21.96 9.17 14.03
CA LEU A 405 -20.87 8.33 13.54
C LEU A 405 -19.49 8.96 13.78
N ILE A 406 -19.35 10.28 13.58
CA ILE A 406 -18.14 11.05 13.95
C ILE A 406 -17.84 10.85 15.44
N ASN A 407 -18.84 11.07 16.29
CA ASN A 407 -18.68 10.93 17.73
C ASN A 407 -18.30 9.48 18.11
N MET A 408 -18.90 8.47 17.50
CA MET A 408 -18.57 7.08 17.80
C MET A 408 -17.14 6.71 17.36
N HIS A 409 -16.63 7.24 16.24
CA HIS A 409 -15.23 7.03 15.87
C HIS A 409 -14.27 7.66 16.89
N ARG A 410 -14.56 8.87 17.38
CA ARG A 410 -13.76 9.54 18.43
C ARG A 410 -13.77 8.78 19.76
N VAL A 411 -14.91 8.20 20.14
CA VAL A 411 -15.08 7.50 21.41
C VAL A 411 -14.60 6.06 21.35
N ARG A 412 -14.85 5.35 20.24
CA ARG A 412 -14.72 3.88 20.14
C ARG A 412 -13.92 3.39 18.94
N GLY A 413 -13.35 4.27 18.11
CA GLY A 413 -12.58 3.86 16.92
C GLY A 413 -11.46 2.86 17.24
N HIS A 414 -10.86 2.98 18.43
CA HIS A 414 -9.86 2.06 18.97
C HIS A 414 -10.33 0.58 19.01
N LEU A 415 -11.64 0.29 19.04
CA LEU A 415 -12.17 -1.08 19.05
C LEU A 415 -12.01 -1.82 17.72
N ILE A 416 -11.81 -1.11 16.61
CA ILE A 416 -11.59 -1.68 15.28
C ILE A 416 -10.21 -1.31 14.72
N ALA A 417 -9.33 -0.79 15.57
CA ALA A 417 -7.94 -0.53 15.20
C ALA A 417 -7.18 -1.85 14.98
N ASP A 418 -6.28 -1.85 14.01
CA ASP A 418 -5.41 -2.97 13.64
C ASP A 418 -4.17 -2.98 14.56
N LEU A 419 -4.36 -3.45 15.79
CA LEU A 419 -3.35 -3.41 16.86
C LEU A 419 -2.66 -4.76 17.09
N ASP A 420 -3.22 -5.86 16.59
CA ASP A 420 -2.71 -7.21 16.83
C ASP A 420 -1.79 -7.65 15.68
N PRO A 421 -0.45 -7.62 15.85
CA PRO A 421 0.49 -8.03 14.81
C PRO A 421 0.39 -9.54 14.47
N LEU A 422 -0.23 -10.34 15.33
CA LEU A 422 -0.44 -11.78 15.11
C LEU A 422 -1.75 -12.07 14.37
N GLN A 423 -2.64 -11.09 14.25
CA GLN A 423 -3.93 -11.18 13.56
C GLN A 423 -4.75 -12.41 14.00
N VAL A 424 -4.77 -12.71 15.30
CA VAL A 424 -5.38 -13.95 15.83
C VAL A 424 -6.89 -13.95 15.64
N LYS A 425 -7.50 -12.78 15.63
CA LYS A 425 -8.94 -12.59 15.45
C LYS A 425 -9.23 -12.03 14.08
N GLU A 426 -10.25 -12.58 13.43
CA GLU A 426 -10.77 -11.99 12.20
C GLU A 426 -11.27 -10.56 12.47
N PRO A 427 -10.98 -9.61 11.56
CA PRO A 427 -11.51 -8.27 11.66
C PRO A 427 -13.03 -8.29 11.65
N LYS A 428 -13.65 -7.60 12.61
CA LYS A 428 -15.09 -7.48 12.70
C LYS A 428 -15.50 -6.03 12.82
N MET A 429 -16.44 -5.61 11.97
CA MET A 429 -17.01 -4.28 12.05
C MET A 429 -17.85 -4.15 13.34
N HIS A 430 -17.51 -3.17 14.18
CA HIS A 430 -18.31 -2.85 15.36
C HIS A 430 -19.60 -2.11 14.95
N PRO A 431 -20.80 -2.50 15.43
CA PRO A 431 -22.06 -1.90 14.97
C PRO A 431 -22.14 -0.37 15.10
N GLU A 432 -21.65 0.19 16.20
CA GLU A 432 -21.61 1.65 16.43
C GLU A 432 -20.63 2.41 15.52
N LEU A 433 -19.77 1.70 14.78
CA LEU A 433 -18.82 2.27 13.83
C LEU A 433 -19.20 1.93 12.38
N ASP A 434 -20.21 1.08 12.17
CA ASP A 434 -20.68 0.68 10.84
C ASP A 434 -21.67 1.72 10.30
N PRO A 435 -21.35 2.42 9.19
CA PRO A 435 -22.30 3.33 8.55
C PRO A 435 -23.66 2.68 8.25
N ALA A 436 -23.68 1.38 7.94
CA ALA A 436 -24.91 0.66 7.62
C ALA A 436 -25.85 0.53 8.82
N THR A 437 -25.34 0.51 10.06
CA THR A 437 -26.19 0.52 11.28
C THR A 437 -26.99 1.81 11.38
N TYR A 438 -26.48 2.91 10.82
CA TYR A 438 -27.17 4.19 10.74
C TYR A 438 -28.03 4.31 9.46
N GLY A 439 -28.08 3.29 8.62
CA GLY A 439 -28.76 3.36 7.32
C GLY A 439 -28.06 4.27 6.32
N LEU A 440 -26.77 4.55 6.52
CA LEU A 440 -25.91 5.14 5.50
C LEU A 440 -25.39 4.01 4.60
N THR A 441 -25.33 4.27 3.30
CA THR A 441 -24.99 3.28 2.29
C THR A 441 -23.84 3.74 1.42
N ILE A 442 -23.40 2.88 0.49
CA ILE A 442 -22.36 3.24 -0.49
C ILE A 442 -22.72 4.47 -1.33
N TRP A 443 -23.99 4.80 -1.45
CA TRP A 443 -24.52 5.93 -2.21
C TRP A 443 -24.38 7.26 -1.46
N ASP A 444 -24.15 7.21 -0.16
CA ASP A 444 -23.93 8.40 0.67
C ASP A 444 -22.47 8.84 0.67
N LEU A 445 -21.54 7.98 0.23
CA LEU A 445 -20.09 8.23 0.28
C LEU A 445 -19.67 9.51 -0.47
N ASP A 446 -20.33 9.83 -1.58
CA ASP A 446 -20.00 11.03 -2.37
C ASP A 446 -20.86 12.24 -1.96
N ARG A 447 -21.81 12.08 -1.03
CA ARG A 447 -22.64 13.17 -0.54
C ARG A 447 -21.88 13.96 0.50
N GLU A 448 -22.03 15.28 0.45
CA GLU A 448 -21.36 16.20 1.35
C GLU A 448 -22.12 16.40 2.65
N PHE A 449 -21.41 16.28 3.76
CA PHE A 449 -21.93 16.50 5.11
C PHE A 449 -21.09 17.53 5.84
N LEU A 450 -21.70 18.19 6.83
CA LEU A 450 -20.99 18.99 7.81
C LEU A 450 -20.14 18.09 8.70
N THR A 451 -18.93 18.54 9.02
CA THR A 451 -17.93 17.80 9.82
C THR A 451 -17.92 18.21 11.29
N GLY A 452 -18.64 19.30 11.62
CA GLY A 452 -18.58 19.97 12.90
C GLY A 452 -18.99 21.43 12.75
N SER A 453 -18.67 22.23 13.77
CA SER A 453 -18.92 23.67 13.78
C SER A 453 -17.67 24.37 14.31
N ASP A 454 -17.23 25.44 13.66
CA ASP A 454 -16.09 26.25 14.11
C ASP A 454 -16.32 26.84 15.52
N SER A 455 -17.56 27.27 15.79
CA SER A 455 -18.02 27.72 17.11
C SER A 455 -18.31 26.58 18.10
N GLY A 456 -18.08 25.33 17.70
CA GLY A 456 -18.35 24.14 18.49
C GLY A 456 -17.27 23.86 19.55
N ILE A 457 -17.64 23.04 20.54
CA ILE A 457 -16.70 22.55 21.56
C ILE A 457 -15.68 21.58 20.95
N TYR A 458 -16.10 20.81 19.95
CA TYR A 458 -15.25 19.86 19.25
C TYR A 458 -14.77 20.42 17.92
N ALA A 459 -13.56 20.05 17.54
CA ALA A 459 -12.97 20.43 16.26
C ALA A 459 -13.76 19.84 15.09
N GLN A 460 -13.67 20.52 13.94
CA GLN A 460 -14.14 20.01 12.67
C GLN A 460 -13.21 18.90 12.18
N VAL A 461 -13.79 17.82 11.64
CA VAL A 461 -13.02 16.70 11.13
C VAL A 461 -12.07 17.17 10.02
N GLY A 462 -10.76 16.99 10.23
CA GLY A 462 -9.74 17.39 9.26
C GLY A 462 -9.65 18.89 9.00
N GLY A 463 -10.22 19.74 9.87
CA GLY A 463 -10.17 21.20 9.74
C GLY A 463 -10.97 21.77 8.55
N GLN A 464 -11.95 21.02 8.01
CA GLN A 464 -12.81 21.47 6.91
C GLN A 464 -14.26 21.54 7.35
N ASP A 465 -15.03 22.54 6.94
CA ASP A 465 -16.45 22.70 7.31
C ASP A 465 -17.36 21.57 6.77
N ARG A 466 -17.10 21.14 5.53
CA ARG A 466 -17.88 20.14 4.80
C ARG A 466 -16.95 19.27 3.96
N MET A 467 -17.30 17.99 3.83
CA MET A 467 -16.60 17.06 2.93
C MET A 467 -17.50 15.88 2.55
N PRO A 468 -17.18 15.14 1.47
CA PRO A 468 -17.86 13.88 1.15
C PRO A 468 -17.74 12.87 2.30
N LEU A 469 -18.82 12.11 2.58
CA LEU A 469 -18.81 11.10 3.65
C LEU A 469 -17.66 10.09 3.52
N GLY A 470 -17.29 9.71 2.29
CA GLY A 470 -16.21 8.77 2.04
C GLY A 470 -14.84 9.32 2.47
N ASP A 471 -14.61 10.62 2.33
CA ASP A 471 -13.37 11.26 2.75
C ASP A 471 -13.38 11.53 4.27
N LEU A 472 -14.55 11.90 4.82
CA LEU A 472 -14.79 12.01 6.26
C LEU A 472 -14.47 10.70 6.99
N LEU A 473 -15.02 9.58 6.51
CA LEU A 473 -14.71 8.26 7.06
C LEU A 473 -13.23 7.89 6.84
N GLY A 474 -12.61 8.38 5.77
CA GLY A 474 -11.17 8.25 5.55
C GLY A 474 -10.36 8.91 6.65
N VAL A 475 -10.64 10.17 6.98
CA VAL A 475 -9.98 10.92 8.06
C VAL A 475 -10.17 10.24 9.41
N LEU A 476 -11.41 9.86 9.75
CA LEU A 476 -11.70 9.21 11.03
C LEU A 476 -11.02 7.84 11.15
N ARG A 477 -11.02 7.04 10.08
CA ARG A 477 -10.35 5.74 10.07
C ARG A 477 -8.84 5.91 10.22
N ASP A 478 -8.25 6.88 9.54
CA ASP A 478 -6.81 7.16 9.61
C ASP A 478 -6.39 7.68 10.99
N ALA A 479 -7.26 8.43 11.66
CA ALA A 479 -7.04 8.93 13.02
C ALA A 479 -7.20 7.84 14.11
N TYR A 480 -8.21 6.99 14.01
CA TYR A 480 -8.67 6.19 15.15
C TYR A 480 -8.67 4.66 14.95
N CYS A 481 -8.57 4.18 13.71
CA CYS A 481 -8.85 2.78 13.35
C CYS A 481 -7.72 2.09 12.57
N ARG A 482 -6.51 2.66 12.57
CA ARG A 482 -5.32 2.06 11.92
C ARG A 482 -4.49 1.31 12.94
N THR A 483 -3.18 1.42 12.86
CA THR A 483 -2.19 0.81 13.76
C THR A 483 -2.04 1.55 15.09
N VAL A 484 -2.86 2.57 15.34
CA VAL A 484 -2.92 3.32 16.59
C VAL A 484 -4.37 3.40 17.04
N GLY A 485 -4.65 2.94 18.26
CA GLY A 485 -5.94 3.09 18.93
C GLY A 485 -5.85 4.25 19.92
N VAL A 486 -6.71 5.25 19.77
CA VAL A 486 -6.69 6.45 20.62
C VAL A 486 -7.88 6.43 21.57
N GLU A 487 -7.61 6.54 22.87
CA GLU A 487 -8.61 6.70 23.91
C GLU A 487 -8.38 8.02 24.64
N TYR A 488 -9.22 9.03 24.38
CA TYR A 488 -9.06 10.36 24.97
C TYR A 488 -10.38 11.00 25.39
N MET A 489 -11.53 10.52 24.89
CA MET A 489 -12.83 11.13 25.17
C MET A 489 -13.25 11.06 26.65
N HIS A 490 -12.57 10.25 27.47
CA HIS A 490 -12.72 10.17 28.92
C HIS A 490 -12.12 11.38 29.69
N ILE A 491 -11.25 12.16 29.04
CA ILE A 491 -10.73 13.44 29.56
C ILE A 491 -11.93 14.34 29.94
N GLN A 492 -11.79 15.21 30.94
CA GLN A 492 -12.87 16.12 31.35
C GLN A 492 -12.74 17.50 30.71
N ASP A 493 -11.52 17.95 30.43
CA ASP A 493 -11.26 19.25 29.82
C ASP A 493 -11.60 19.25 28.31
N PRO A 494 -12.56 20.08 27.85
CA PRO A 494 -12.88 20.19 26.43
C PRO A 494 -11.74 20.77 25.58
N VAL A 495 -10.88 21.63 26.15
CA VAL A 495 -9.73 22.21 25.44
C VAL A 495 -8.73 21.11 25.07
N GLU A 496 -8.43 20.22 26.01
CA GLU A 496 -7.57 19.06 25.76
C GLU A 496 -8.17 18.11 24.72
N LYS A 497 -9.49 17.84 24.79
CA LYS A 497 -10.18 17.03 23.76
C LYS A 497 -10.10 17.64 22.38
N ARG A 498 -10.33 18.96 22.28
CA ARG A 498 -10.27 19.69 21.02
C ARG A 498 -8.85 19.64 20.46
N TRP A 499 -7.84 19.88 21.28
CA TRP A 499 -6.44 19.75 20.89
C TRP A 499 -6.12 18.35 20.35
N MET A 500 -6.56 17.29 21.03
CA MET A 500 -6.39 15.92 20.54
C MET A 500 -7.04 15.71 19.16
N GLN A 501 -8.24 16.26 18.94
CA GLN A 501 -8.91 16.16 17.63
C GLN A 501 -8.10 16.86 16.54
N GLU A 502 -7.63 18.08 16.81
CA GLU A 502 -6.83 18.89 15.87
C GLU A 502 -5.48 18.24 15.55
N GLN A 503 -4.86 17.54 16.51
CA GLN A 503 -3.60 16.83 16.29
C GLN A 503 -3.75 15.48 15.59
N LEU A 504 -4.92 14.84 15.63
CA LEU A 504 -5.12 13.48 15.11
C LEU A 504 -5.84 13.46 13.77
N GLU A 505 -6.88 14.29 13.63
CA GLU A 505 -7.77 14.32 12.48
C GLU A 505 -7.17 15.22 11.38
N GLY A 506 -6.66 14.60 10.31
CA GLY A 506 -5.99 15.31 9.22
C GLY A 506 -4.47 15.43 9.38
N ALA A 507 -3.89 14.80 10.41
CA ALA A 507 -2.44 14.75 10.61
C ALA A 507 -1.72 14.08 9.42
N ASP A 508 -0.65 14.73 8.94
CA ASP A 508 0.28 14.10 8.02
C ASP A 508 1.10 13.05 8.76
N ARG A 509 1.13 11.84 8.21
CA ARG A 509 1.83 10.67 8.76
C ARG A 509 2.94 10.19 7.81
N ALA A 510 3.25 10.96 6.78
CA ALA A 510 4.38 10.67 5.90
C ALA A 510 5.68 10.75 6.71
N ILE A 511 6.51 9.71 6.56
CA ILE A 511 7.85 9.65 7.17
C ILE A 511 8.85 9.79 6.04
N GLU A 512 9.75 10.77 6.16
CA GLU A 512 10.79 11.02 5.18
C GLU A 512 11.76 9.83 5.04
N PRO A 513 12.34 9.59 3.85
CA PRO A 513 13.19 8.41 3.62
C PRO A 513 14.44 8.33 4.51
N ASP A 514 14.97 9.46 4.97
CA ASP A 514 16.09 9.48 5.93
C ASP A 514 15.63 9.02 7.32
N GLU A 515 14.45 9.48 7.77
CA GLU A 515 13.85 9.07 9.04
C GLU A 515 13.48 7.59 9.04
N GLN A 516 12.93 7.09 7.93
CA GLN A 516 12.69 5.64 7.76
C GLN A 516 13.97 4.82 7.92
N ARG A 517 15.10 5.31 7.36
CA ARG A 517 16.41 4.67 7.49
C ARG A 517 16.94 4.73 8.91
N HIS A 518 16.71 5.83 9.63
CA HIS A 518 17.07 5.95 11.05
C HIS A 518 16.29 4.97 11.92
N ILE A 519 14.96 4.91 11.77
CA ILE A 519 14.09 3.94 12.46
C ILE A 519 14.55 2.50 12.18
N LEU A 520 14.81 2.16 10.91
CA LEU A 520 15.33 0.84 10.53
C LEU A 520 16.71 0.56 11.16
N GLY A 521 17.59 1.56 11.22
CA GLY A 521 18.88 1.45 11.89
C GLY A 521 18.75 1.12 13.37
N ARG A 522 17.80 1.75 14.07
CA ARG A 522 17.50 1.48 15.49
C ARG A 522 16.93 0.07 15.69
N LEU A 523 16.02 -0.37 14.81
CA LEU A 523 15.51 -1.75 14.82
C LEU A 523 16.63 -2.77 14.61
N ASN A 524 17.50 -2.55 13.63
CA ASN A 524 18.65 -3.43 13.36
C ASN A 524 19.58 -3.53 14.58
N ALA A 525 19.83 -2.40 15.27
CA ALA A 525 20.64 -2.40 16.50
C ALA A 525 19.97 -3.20 17.62
N ALA A 526 18.66 -3.04 17.80
CA ALA A 526 17.90 -3.78 18.80
C ALA A 526 17.93 -5.29 18.55
N GLU A 527 17.69 -5.72 17.31
CA GLU A 527 17.70 -7.14 16.92
C GLU A 527 19.12 -7.74 16.98
N ALA A 528 20.15 -6.99 16.57
CA ALA A 528 21.53 -7.45 16.65
C ALA A 528 21.98 -7.68 18.09
N LEU A 529 21.59 -6.80 19.03
CA LEU A 529 21.90 -6.95 20.44
C LEU A 529 21.15 -8.14 21.06
N GLU A 530 19.86 -8.32 20.74
CA GLU A 530 19.11 -9.51 21.17
C GLU A 530 19.76 -10.80 20.65
N THR A 531 20.14 -10.84 19.38
CA THR A 531 20.83 -12.00 18.77
C THR A 531 22.18 -12.26 19.45
N PHE A 532 22.94 -11.21 19.77
CA PHE A 532 24.21 -11.32 20.49
C PHE A 532 24.02 -11.87 21.90
N LEU A 533 23.08 -11.33 22.68
CA LEU A 533 22.74 -11.84 24.01
C LEU A 533 22.26 -13.29 23.91
N GLY A 534 21.48 -13.57 22.86
CA GLY A 534 20.98 -14.86 22.42
C GLY A 534 22.08 -15.91 22.21
N THR A 535 23.20 -15.49 21.65
CA THR A 535 24.31 -16.37 21.27
C THR A 535 25.35 -16.48 22.38
N LYS A 536 25.68 -15.36 23.04
CA LYS A 536 26.82 -15.28 23.96
C LYS A 536 26.52 -15.82 25.36
N TYR A 537 25.31 -15.63 25.86
CA TYR A 537 24.94 -15.95 27.24
C TYR A 537 23.97 -17.14 27.31
N VAL A 538 24.38 -18.30 26.80
CA VAL A 538 23.56 -19.54 26.77
C VAL A 538 23.34 -20.08 28.20
N GLY A 539 22.10 -20.47 28.52
CA GLY A 539 21.75 -21.04 29.82
C GLY A 539 21.44 -20.04 30.93
N GLN A 540 21.62 -18.73 30.69
CA GLN A 540 21.19 -17.67 31.60
C GLN A 540 19.71 -17.33 31.36
N LYS A 541 18.97 -17.00 32.42
CA LYS A 541 17.57 -16.53 32.28
C LYS A 541 17.59 -15.14 31.62
N ARG A 542 17.09 -15.06 30.39
CA ARG A 542 17.07 -13.82 29.60
C ARG A 542 15.74 -13.09 29.77
N PHE A 543 15.84 -11.77 29.76
CA PHE A 543 14.70 -10.86 29.71
C PHE A 543 14.75 -10.08 28.39
N GLY A 544 14.88 -10.79 27.27
CA GLY A 544 14.99 -10.19 25.94
C GLY A 544 13.71 -9.48 25.50
N ILE A 545 13.86 -8.62 24.49
CA ILE A 545 12.76 -7.86 23.88
C ILE A 545 12.25 -8.47 22.57
N GLU A 546 12.53 -9.75 22.30
CA GLU A 546 12.09 -10.45 21.08
C GLU A 546 10.58 -10.32 20.84
N GLY A 547 10.20 -9.82 19.67
CA GLY A 547 8.83 -9.47 19.27
C GLY A 547 8.32 -8.09 19.76
N ALA A 548 9.13 -7.34 20.50
CA ALA A 548 8.84 -6.00 21.00
C ALA A 548 9.99 -4.99 20.74
N GLU A 549 10.86 -5.29 19.77
CA GLU A 549 12.03 -4.51 19.34
C GLU A 549 11.65 -3.08 18.93
N SER A 550 10.45 -2.90 18.37
CA SER A 550 9.86 -1.61 18.03
C SER A 550 9.73 -0.63 19.21
N THR A 551 9.88 -1.11 20.45
CA THR A 551 9.97 -0.24 21.63
C THR A 551 11.21 0.66 21.59
N ILE A 552 12.32 0.19 21.03
CA ILE A 552 13.58 0.94 20.96
C ILE A 552 13.46 2.19 20.06
N PRO A 553 13.04 2.11 18.79
CA PRO A 553 12.83 3.30 17.98
C PRO A 553 11.73 4.21 18.53
N LEU A 554 10.72 3.67 19.24
CA LEU A 554 9.71 4.50 19.91
C LEU A 554 10.32 5.37 21.02
N VAL A 555 11.16 4.78 21.88
CA VAL A 555 11.86 5.52 22.93
C VAL A 555 12.84 6.52 22.33
N ASP A 556 13.58 6.13 21.28
CA ASP A 556 14.48 7.01 20.55
C ASP A 556 13.75 8.25 20.00
N ALA A 557 12.59 8.07 19.36
CA ALA A 557 11.76 9.16 18.86
C ALA A 557 11.23 10.06 19.98
N LEU A 558 10.81 9.48 21.12
CA LEU A 558 10.35 10.24 22.29
C LEU A 558 11.47 11.12 22.86
N LEU A 559 12.67 10.55 23.04
CA LEU A 559 13.83 11.26 23.57
C LEU A 559 14.34 12.32 22.59
N GLY A 560 14.29 12.05 21.29
CA GLY A 560 14.58 13.02 20.24
C GLY A 560 13.64 14.23 20.32
N ALA A 561 12.32 13.98 20.38
CA ALA A 561 11.33 15.05 20.54
C ALA A 561 11.50 15.85 21.84
N ALA A 562 11.87 15.20 22.95
CA ALA A 562 12.15 15.87 24.22
C ALA A 562 13.41 16.76 24.13
N ALA A 563 14.45 16.29 23.43
CA ALA A 563 15.67 17.06 23.19
C ALA A 563 15.40 18.28 22.30
N ASP A 564 14.62 18.11 21.22
CA ASP A 564 14.20 19.19 20.33
C ASP A 564 13.35 20.25 21.06
N ALA A 565 12.57 19.82 22.07
CA ALA A 565 11.84 20.70 22.97
C ALA A 565 12.71 21.38 24.04
N GLY A 566 14.02 21.10 24.08
CA GLY A 566 14.98 21.71 25.01
C GLY A 566 14.94 21.15 26.43
N MET A 567 14.43 19.93 26.62
CA MET A 567 14.44 19.27 27.93
C MET A 567 15.87 18.81 28.29
N ALA A 568 16.30 19.05 29.53
CA ALA A 568 17.68 18.81 29.96
C ALA A 568 17.97 17.34 30.32
N GLU A 569 16.98 16.60 30.80
CA GLU A 569 17.15 15.23 31.30
C GLU A 569 15.88 14.41 31.10
N ALA A 570 16.05 13.10 30.87
CA ALA A 570 14.98 12.11 30.85
C ALA A 570 15.30 10.98 31.83
N VAL A 571 14.38 10.68 32.74
CA VAL A 571 14.50 9.60 33.72
C VAL A 571 13.61 8.43 33.30
N ILE A 572 14.19 7.25 33.07
CA ILE A 572 13.48 6.06 32.56
C ILE A 572 13.25 5.06 33.70
N GLY A 573 11.98 4.81 34.03
CA GLY A 573 11.57 3.70 34.89
C GLY A 573 11.00 2.54 34.06
N MET A 574 11.63 1.36 34.11
CA MET A 574 11.18 0.19 33.32
C MET A 574 11.34 -1.14 34.07
N ALA A 575 10.58 -2.15 33.63
CA ALA A 575 10.74 -3.53 34.09
C ALA A 575 12.04 -4.17 33.56
N HIS A 576 12.28 -5.45 33.89
CA HIS A 576 13.49 -6.16 33.46
C HIS A 576 13.54 -6.49 31.97
N ARG A 577 12.40 -6.56 31.27
CA ARG A 577 12.32 -6.93 29.85
C ARG A 577 12.92 -5.84 28.98
N GLY A 578 13.89 -6.20 28.14
CA GLY A 578 14.55 -5.31 27.21
C GLY A 578 15.51 -4.30 27.86
N ARG A 579 15.75 -4.34 29.17
CA ARG A 579 16.51 -3.28 29.89
C ARG A 579 17.97 -3.11 29.44
N LEU A 580 18.60 -4.18 28.96
CA LEU A 580 19.98 -4.11 28.46
C LEU A 580 20.05 -3.59 27.02
N ASN A 581 18.91 -3.61 26.32
CA ASN A 581 18.71 -3.08 24.99
C ASN A 581 18.39 -1.59 25.13
#